data_AF-A0A2J7VE55-F1
#
_entry.id   AF-A0A2J7VE55-F1
#
_cell.length_a   1.000
_cell.length_b   1.000
_cell.length_c   1.000
_cell.angle_alpha   90.00
_cell.angle_beta   90.00
_cell.angle_gamma   90.00
#
_symmetry.space_group_name_H-M   'P 1'
#
loop_
_entity.id
_entity.type
_entity.pdbx_description
1 polymer ?
#
loop_
_entity_poly.entity_id
_entity_poly.type
_entity_poly.pdbx_seq_one_letter_code
_entity_poly.pdbx_strand_id
1 'polypeptide(L)'
;MTSAPLVFARTLNAWLKSDDKKLLAAINGGRTIEEASEELQREPVSVLRRISDIGAFEFELGTEEWVEIMSLALSGVPLQDVMAWCSASDDRMPYELLDAMRSGPDQRPAFELARELSIVVPTTAAVADLVWLVEQPEEIRSGYAAAAQKVAQRFDALTPASLKSEMLGIAPAELVWMGGPAPKARRGSATGSARTAKTRAPRKASTSRARKPKIRNRWAFANYMKKKRASAS
;
A
#
# COMPACT_ATOMS: atom_id res chain seq x y z
N MET A 1 -32.44 -0.20 -2.66
CA MET A 1 -32.01 0.49 -1.42
C MET A 1 -30.99 1.53 -1.82
N THR A 2 -31.26 2.80 -1.57
CA THR A 2 -30.34 3.90 -1.92
C THR A 2 -29.33 4.08 -0.79
N SER A 3 -28.07 3.68 -1.02
CA SER A 3 -27.00 4.03 -0.10
C SER A 3 -26.81 5.54 -0.14
N ALA A 4 -26.97 6.21 1.01
CA ALA A 4 -26.71 7.64 1.10
C ALA A 4 -25.20 7.89 0.87
N PRO A 5 -24.80 8.98 0.19
CA PRO A 5 -23.39 9.33 0.13
C PRO A 5 -22.89 9.59 1.56
N LEU A 6 -21.88 8.82 1.99
CA LEU A 6 -21.16 9.08 3.22
C LEU A 6 -20.42 10.41 3.09
N VAL A 7 -21.09 11.50 3.46
CA VAL A 7 -20.48 12.81 3.64
C VAL A 7 -19.61 12.72 4.89
N PHE A 8 -18.36 12.28 4.72
CA PHE A 8 -17.37 12.27 5.78
C PHE A 8 -17.19 13.70 6.30
N ALA A 9 -17.79 13.97 7.46
CA ALA A 9 -17.71 15.26 8.11
C ALA A 9 -16.25 15.60 8.39
N ARG A 10 -15.80 16.76 7.87
CA ARG A 10 -14.44 17.35 8.01
C ARG A 10 -13.43 16.43 8.71
N THR A 11 -12.77 15.59 7.93
CA THR A 11 -11.65 14.78 8.40
C THR A 11 -10.63 15.67 9.11
N LEU A 12 -10.38 15.41 10.39
CA LEU A 12 -9.47 16.22 11.20
C LEU A 12 -8.04 16.09 10.68
N ASN A 13 -7.51 17.08 9.95
CA ASN A 13 -6.22 16.92 9.25
C ASN A 13 -5.03 16.51 10.16
N ALA A 14 -5.09 16.75 11.47
CA ALA A 14 -4.11 16.26 12.44
C ALA A 14 -4.58 14.96 13.13
N TRP A 15 -3.67 14.00 13.31
CA TRP A 15 -3.89 12.82 14.16
C TRP A 15 -3.56 13.15 15.62
N LEU A 16 -4.47 12.83 16.53
CA LEU A 16 -4.26 13.03 17.97
C LEU A 16 -3.82 11.72 18.66
N LYS A 17 -3.12 11.84 19.80
CA LYS A 17 -2.76 10.67 20.63
C LYS A 17 -3.99 9.89 21.15
N SER A 18 -5.17 10.52 21.19
CA SER A 18 -6.45 9.86 21.45
C SER A 18 -6.87 8.94 20.31
N ASP A 19 -6.62 9.36 19.07
CA ASP A 19 -7.00 8.67 17.85
C ASP A 19 -6.12 7.43 17.69
N ASP A 20 -4.83 7.54 17.96
CA ASP A 20 -3.90 6.41 17.99
C ASP A 20 -4.31 5.35 19.03
N LYS A 21 -4.76 5.77 20.23
CA LYS A 21 -5.29 4.86 21.26
C LYS A 21 -6.57 4.15 20.80
N LYS A 22 -7.50 4.87 20.18
CA LYS A 22 -8.73 4.30 19.61
C LYS A 22 -8.42 3.31 18.49
N LEU A 23 -7.51 3.65 17.59
CA LEU A 23 -7.07 2.79 16.49
C LEU A 23 -6.47 1.49 17.01
N LEU A 24 -5.57 1.55 18.00
CA LEU A 24 -5.03 0.35 18.65
C LEU A 24 -6.11 -0.48 19.37
N ALA A 25 -7.09 0.17 20.00
CA ALA A 25 -8.23 -0.53 20.62
C ALA A 25 -9.15 -1.20 19.59
N ALA A 26 -9.38 -0.58 18.43
CA ALA A 26 -10.15 -1.15 17.33
C ALA A 26 -9.46 -2.37 16.72
N ILE A 27 -8.14 -2.30 16.49
CA ILE A 27 -7.33 -3.44 16.03
C ILE A 27 -7.42 -4.60 17.03
N ASN A 28 -7.14 -4.36 18.31
CA ASN A 28 -7.19 -5.39 19.35
C ASN A 28 -8.61 -5.93 19.63
N GLY A 29 -9.64 -5.17 19.24
CA GLY A 29 -11.04 -5.58 19.31
C GLY A 29 -11.53 -6.36 18.10
N GLY A 30 -10.66 -6.69 17.14
CA GLY A 30 -11.03 -7.45 15.94
C GLY A 30 -11.92 -6.69 14.96
N ARG A 31 -11.86 -5.35 14.95
CA ARG A 31 -12.69 -4.53 14.06
C ARG A 31 -12.19 -4.49 12.62
N THR A 32 -13.11 -4.23 11.69
CA THR A 32 -12.78 -3.95 10.28
C THR A 32 -12.22 -2.54 10.13
N ILE A 33 -11.62 -2.25 8.96
CA ILE A 33 -11.17 -0.90 8.66
C ILE A 33 -12.33 0.11 8.57
N GLU A 34 -13.51 -0.35 8.16
CA GLU A 34 -14.71 0.48 7.98
C GLU A 34 -15.21 0.96 9.34
N GLU A 35 -15.41 0.04 10.29
CA GLU A 35 -15.81 0.33 11.67
C GLU A 35 -14.80 1.24 12.39
N ALA A 36 -13.49 0.99 12.18
CA ALA A 36 -12.43 1.84 12.74
C ALA A 36 -12.43 3.24 12.12
N SER A 37 -12.70 3.34 10.80
CA SER A 37 -12.77 4.62 10.09
C SER A 37 -13.98 5.47 10.49
N GLU A 38 -15.11 4.83 10.78
CA GLU A 38 -16.33 5.49 11.27
C GLU A 38 -16.13 6.04 12.69
N GLU A 39 -15.60 5.24 13.63
CA GLU A 39 -15.33 5.71 15.01
C GLU A 39 -14.30 6.86 15.05
N LEU A 40 -13.30 6.83 14.18
CA LEU A 40 -12.26 7.86 14.07
C LEU A 40 -12.71 9.07 13.24
N GLN A 41 -13.81 8.97 12.50
CA GLN A 41 -14.26 9.95 11.50
C GLN A 41 -13.17 10.26 10.45
N ARG A 42 -12.61 9.20 9.86
CA ARG A 42 -11.48 9.22 8.91
C ARG A 42 -11.81 8.46 7.63
N GLU A 43 -11.03 8.73 6.59
CA GLU A 43 -10.97 7.88 5.39
C GLU A 43 -10.27 6.54 5.71
N PRO A 44 -10.84 5.38 5.33
CA PRO A 44 -10.23 4.05 5.50
C PRO A 44 -8.75 3.96 5.07
N VAL A 45 -8.41 4.53 3.90
CA VAL A 45 -7.03 4.55 3.37
C VAL A 45 -6.09 5.36 4.27
N SER A 46 -6.58 6.45 4.88
CA SER A 46 -5.81 7.25 5.84
C SER A 46 -5.58 6.50 7.15
N VAL A 47 -6.58 5.74 7.62
CA VAL A 47 -6.45 4.87 8.79
C VAL A 47 -5.43 3.76 8.55
N LEU A 48 -5.48 3.06 7.41
CA LEU A 48 -4.49 2.02 7.06
C LEU A 48 -3.06 2.57 7.01
N ARG A 49 -2.87 3.75 6.40
CA ARG A 49 -1.57 4.42 6.41
C ARG A 49 -1.10 4.75 7.84
N ARG A 50 -2.02 5.22 8.69
CA ARG A 50 -1.71 5.54 10.09
C ARG A 50 -1.22 4.33 10.88
N ILE A 51 -1.74 3.12 10.63
CA ILE A 51 -1.29 1.88 11.28
C ILE A 51 0.22 1.64 11.04
N SER A 52 0.71 1.94 9.83
CA SER A 52 2.14 1.92 9.49
C SER A 52 2.88 3.08 10.17
N ASP A 53 2.36 4.31 10.07
CA ASP A 53 3.01 5.51 10.64
C ASP A 53 3.21 5.43 12.18
N ILE A 54 2.34 4.72 12.91
CA ILE A 54 2.48 4.51 14.38
C ILE A 54 3.32 3.28 14.75
N GLY A 55 3.85 2.54 13.76
CA GLY A 55 4.65 1.33 13.98
C GLY A 55 3.86 0.12 14.48
N ALA A 56 2.53 0.14 14.41
CA ALA A 56 1.70 -1.00 14.82
C ALA A 56 1.87 -2.17 13.83
N PHE A 57 2.02 -1.85 12.54
CA PHE A 57 2.41 -2.81 11.50
C PHE A 57 2.95 -2.06 10.27
N GLU A 58 4.24 -2.21 10.00
CA GLU A 58 4.95 -1.51 8.92
C GLU A 58 4.79 -2.22 7.57
N PHE A 59 4.46 -1.47 6.53
CA PHE A 59 4.51 -1.91 5.13
C PHE A 59 5.00 -0.79 4.21
N GLU A 60 5.65 -1.16 3.11
CA GLU A 60 6.17 -0.23 2.11
C GLU A 60 5.18 -0.08 0.95
N LEU A 61 4.80 1.15 0.63
CA LEU A 61 3.87 1.48 -0.47
C LEU A 61 4.46 0.99 -1.81
N GLY A 62 3.64 0.40 -2.67
CA GLY A 62 4.10 -0.13 -3.96
C GLY A 62 4.83 -1.48 -3.89
N THR A 63 4.63 -2.26 -2.82
CA THR A 63 5.10 -3.65 -2.71
C THR A 63 3.98 -4.68 -2.89
N GLU A 64 4.32 -5.96 -3.10
CA GLU A 64 3.36 -7.08 -3.03
C GLU A 64 2.60 -7.12 -1.70
N GLU A 65 3.31 -6.84 -0.59
CA GLU A 65 2.71 -6.80 0.74
C GLU A 65 1.65 -5.70 0.84
N TRP A 66 1.94 -4.50 0.34
CA TRP A 66 0.97 -3.40 0.28
C TRP A 66 -0.30 -3.76 -0.51
N VAL A 67 -0.19 -4.46 -1.64
CA VAL A 67 -1.36 -4.94 -2.40
C VAL A 67 -2.24 -5.84 -1.54
N GLU A 68 -1.65 -6.81 -0.84
CA GLU A 68 -2.38 -7.78 -0.02
C GLU A 68 -3.04 -7.10 1.20
N ILE A 69 -2.33 -6.19 1.89
CA ILE A 69 -2.87 -5.46 3.05
C ILE A 69 -4.06 -4.58 2.63
N MET A 70 -3.86 -3.74 1.61
CA MET A 70 -4.88 -2.81 1.17
C MET A 70 -6.10 -3.55 0.64
N SER A 71 -5.90 -4.62 -0.14
CA SER A 71 -7.02 -5.39 -0.68
C SER A 71 -7.78 -6.16 0.39
N LEU A 72 -7.11 -6.90 1.30
CA LEU A 72 -7.79 -7.64 2.36
C LEU A 72 -8.54 -6.69 3.32
N ALA A 73 -7.88 -5.63 3.78
CA ALA A 73 -8.50 -4.72 4.74
C ALA A 73 -9.68 -3.96 4.13
N LEU A 74 -9.54 -3.42 2.90
CA LEU A 74 -10.64 -2.72 2.21
C LEU A 74 -11.71 -3.68 1.64
N SER A 75 -11.49 -5.00 1.68
CA SER A 75 -12.53 -6.01 1.45
C SER A 75 -13.27 -6.40 2.74
N GLY A 76 -13.06 -5.68 3.86
CA GLY A 76 -13.77 -5.86 5.12
C GLY A 76 -13.18 -6.91 6.08
N VAL A 77 -11.99 -7.46 5.79
CA VAL A 77 -11.32 -8.40 6.71
C VAL A 77 -10.85 -7.65 7.98
N PRO A 78 -11.03 -8.20 9.20
CA PRO A 78 -10.58 -7.58 10.44
C PRO A 78 -9.08 -7.25 10.45
N LEU A 79 -8.74 -6.07 10.98
CA LEU A 79 -7.37 -5.55 10.90
C LEU A 79 -6.34 -6.45 11.59
N GLN A 80 -6.68 -7.03 12.74
CA GLN A 80 -5.82 -7.98 13.45
C GLN A 80 -5.42 -9.18 12.57
N ASP A 81 -6.34 -9.65 11.74
CA ASP A 81 -6.19 -10.89 10.97
C ASP A 81 -5.40 -10.63 9.69
N VAL A 82 -5.61 -9.47 9.06
CA VAL A 82 -4.73 -8.95 7.98
C VAL A 82 -3.30 -8.77 8.51
N MET A 83 -3.12 -8.11 9.67
CA MET A 83 -1.80 -7.90 10.28
C MET A 83 -1.14 -9.22 10.69
N ALA A 84 -1.88 -10.18 11.24
CA ALA A 84 -1.38 -11.50 11.62
C ALA A 84 -0.95 -12.32 10.38
N TRP A 85 -1.73 -12.26 9.30
CA TRP A 85 -1.38 -12.88 8.01
C TRP A 85 -0.10 -12.30 7.43
N CYS A 86 -0.02 -10.97 7.30
CA CYS A 86 1.08 -10.29 6.64
C CYS A 86 2.38 -10.31 7.45
N SER A 87 2.31 -10.19 8.78
CA SER A 87 3.47 -10.42 9.67
C SER A 87 3.89 -11.89 9.78
N ALA A 88 3.15 -12.80 9.14
CA ALA A 88 3.31 -14.25 9.21
C ALA A 88 3.37 -14.77 10.66
N SER A 89 2.42 -14.32 11.49
CA SER A 89 2.22 -14.84 12.85
C SER A 89 1.97 -16.35 12.84
N ASP A 90 2.39 -17.05 13.88
CA ASP A 90 2.14 -18.50 14.02
C ASP A 90 0.63 -18.79 14.18
N ASP A 91 -0.13 -17.86 14.78
CA ASP A 91 -1.59 -17.91 14.97
C ASP A 91 -2.42 -17.42 13.78
N ARG A 92 -1.79 -17.08 12.64
CA ARG A 92 -2.53 -16.53 11.48
C ARG A 92 -3.52 -17.54 10.91
N MET A 93 -4.69 -17.05 10.49
CA MET A 93 -5.64 -17.87 9.75
C MET A 93 -5.09 -18.27 8.35
N PRO A 94 -5.50 -19.43 7.79
CA PRO A 94 -5.25 -19.76 6.40
C PRO A 94 -5.79 -18.69 5.44
N TYR A 95 -5.13 -18.52 4.28
CA TYR A 95 -5.54 -17.56 3.26
C TYR A 95 -7.00 -17.78 2.84
N GLU A 96 -7.38 -19.04 2.69
CA GLU A 96 -8.70 -19.47 2.25
C GLU A 96 -9.82 -19.05 3.21
N LEU A 97 -9.52 -18.88 4.51
CA LEU A 97 -10.49 -18.32 5.47
C LEU A 97 -10.54 -16.79 5.38
N LEU A 98 -9.40 -16.11 5.21
CA LEU A 98 -9.34 -14.65 5.03
C LEU A 98 -10.08 -14.22 3.75
N ASP A 99 -9.97 -15.01 2.67
CA ASP A 99 -10.69 -14.80 1.41
C ASP A 99 -12.21 -14.98 1.60
N ALA A 100 -12.62 -15.96 2.41
CA ALA A 100 -14.02 -16.20 2.76
C ALA A 100 -14.62 -15.17 3.75
N MET A 101 -13.78 -14.42 4.46
CA MET A 101 -14.21 -13.32 5.35
C MET A 101 -14.42 -11.99 4.62
N ARG A 102 -14.08 -11.90 3.33
CA ARG A 102 -14.28 -10.69 2.54
C ARG A 102 -15.78 -10.38 2.38
N SER A 103 -16.20 -9.21 2.83
CA SER A 103 -17.54 -8.65 2.59
C SER A 103 -17.57 -7.74 1.35
N GLY A 104 -16.43 -7.17 0.97
CA GLY A 104 -16.27 -6.29 -0.18
C GLY A 104 -15.71 -6.97 -1.45
N PRO A 105 -15.69 -6.26 -2.59
CA PRO A 105 -15.11 -6.76 -3.84
C PRO A 105 -13.60 -6.96 -3.74
N ASP A 106 -13.05 -7.86 -4.54
CA ASP A 106 -11.60 -8.12 -4.57
C ASP A 106 -10.83 -6.95 -5.22
N GLN A 107 -10.20 -6.13 -4.38
CA GLN A 107 -9.39 -4.99 -4.81
C GLN A 107 -7.98 -5.36 -5.28
N ARG A 108 -7.54 -6.63 -5.24
CA ARG A 108 -6.18 -7.02 -5.67
C ARG A 108 -5.81 -6.52 -7.07
N PRO A 109 -6.65 -6.66 -8.12
CA PRO A 109 -6.29 -6.16 -9.46
C PRO A 109 -6.07 -4.64 -9.51
N ALA A 110 -6.85 -3.87 -8.73
CA ALA A 110 -6.73 -2.43 -8.65
C ALA A 110 -5.41 -1.99 -8.00
N PHE A 111 -5.01 -2.66 -6.90
CA PHE A 111 -3.74 -2.38 -6.22
C PHE A 111 -2.52 -2.95 -6.97
N GLU A 112 -2.65 -4.07 -7.69
CA GLU A 112 -1.63 -4.59 -8.63
C GLU A 112 -1.32 -3.57 -9.74
N LEU A 113 -2.36 -3.03 -10.40
CA LEU A 113 -2.21 -1.96 -11.40
C LEU A 113 -1.52 -0.72 -10.81
N ALA A 114 -1.92 -0.32 -9.61
CA ALA A 114 -1.30 0.80 -8.91
C ALA A 114 0.17 0.52 -8.56
N ARG A 115 0.52 -0.73 -8.23
CA ARG A 115 1.90 -1.15 -7.98
C ARG A 115 2.74 -1.06 -9.25
N GLU A 116 2.27 -1.66 -10.34
CA GLU A 116 2.97 -1.72 -11.63
C GLU A 116 3.29 -0.32 -12.18
N LEU A 117 2.32 0.60 -12.11
CA LEU A 117 2.47 1.96 -12.62
C LEU A 117 2.97 2.97 -11.58
N SER A 118 3.28 2.53 -10.35
CA SER A 118 3.71 3.40 -9.24
C SER A 118 2.72 4.54 -8.92
N ILE A 119 1.43 4.20 -8.93
CA ILE A 119 0.33 5.12 -8.66
C ILE A 119 0.15 5.33 -7.14
N VAL A 120 0.09 6.59 -6.72
CA VAL A 120 -0.23 6.97 -5.34
C VAL A 120 -1.74 6.90 -5.11
N VAL A 121 -2.16 6.13 -4.11
CA VAL A 121 -3.58 5.94 -3.73
C VAL A 121 -3.87 6.66 -2.41
N PRO A 122 -4.31 7.94 -2.42
CA PRO A 122 -4.46 8.73 -1.20
C PRO A 122 -5.80 8.54 -0.45
N THR A 123 -6.85 8.09 -1.13
CA THR A 123 -8.24 8.08 -0.62
C THR A 123 -9.02 6.86 -1.12
N THR A 124 -10.19 6.59 -0.52
CA THR A 124 -11.13 5.58 -1.03
C THR A 124 -11.65 5.89 -2.44
N ALA A 125 -11.92 7.17 -2.74
CA ALA A 125 -12.31 7.61 -4.08
C ALA A 125 -11.25 7.25 -5.15
N ALA A 126 -9.96 7.31 -4.80
CA ALA A 126 -8.88 6.89 -5.70
C ALA A 126 -8.91 5.37 -5.99
N VAL A 127 -9.44 4.55 -5.08
CA VAL A 127 -9.66 3.10 -5.33
C VAL A 127 -10.78 2.90 -6.35
N ALA A 128 -11.87 3.67 -6.29
CA ALA A 128 -12.93 3.60 -7.30
C ALA A 128 -12.44 3.98 -8.71
N ASP A 129 -11.53 4.94 -8.81
CA ASP A 129 -10.86 5.27 -10.08
C ASP A 129 -9.93 4.15 -10.56
N LEU A 130 -9.25 3.43 -9.67
CA LEU A 130 -8.46 2.24 -10.04
C LEU A 130 -9.34 1.09 -10.53
N VAL A 131 -10.47 0.82 -9.87
CA VAL A 131 -11.44 -0.19 -10.34
C VAL A 131 -11.90 0.14 -11.76
N TRP A 132 -12.29 1.41 -12.01
CA TRP A 132 -12.66 1.86 -13.35
C TRP A 132 -11.53 1.65 -14.38
N LEU A 133 -10.27 1.89 -14.01
CA LEU A 133 -9.11 1.64 -14.88
C LEU A 133 -8.90 0.14 -15.16
N VAL A 134 -9.10 -0.73 -14.17
CA VAL A 134 -9.00 -2.19 -14.37
C VAL A 134 -10.10 -2.71 -15.30
N GLU A 135 -11.31 -2.16 -15.21
CA GLU A 135 -12.49 -2.52 -16.02
C GLU A 135 -12.40 -2.10 -17.50
N GLN A 136 -11.40 -1.32 -17.91
CA GLN A 136 -11.26 -0.91 -19.31
C GLN A 136 -10.82 -2.07 -20.23
N PRO A 137 -11.23 -2.07 -21.51
CA PRO A 137 -10.74 -3.00 -22.54
C PRO A 137 -9.20 -3.01 -22.65
N GLU A 138 -8.64 -4.14 -23.09
CA GLU A 138 -7.18 -4.33 -23.19
C GLU A 138 -6.51 -3.32 -24.13
N GLU A 139 -7.20 -2.91 -25.19
CA GLU A 139 -6.77 -1.89 -26.13
C GLU A 139 -6.50 -0.56 -25.41
N ILE A 140 -7.37 -0.18 -24.47
CA ILE A 140 -7.23 1.04 -23.66
C ILE A 140 -6.12 0.85 -22.61
N ARG A 141 -6.09 -0.30 -21.93
CA ARG A 141 -5.09 -0.61 -20.89
C ARG A 141 -3.66 -0.66 -21.45
N SER A 142 -3.48 -1.07 -22.70
CA SER A 142 -2.18 -1.05 -23.39
C SER A 142 -1.53 0.35 -23.44
N GLY A 143 -2.35 1.41 -23.42
CA GLY A 143 -1.89 2.80 -23.40
C GLY A 143 -1.44 3.32 -22.02
N TYR A 144 -1.71 2.59 -20.93
CA TYR A 144 -1.53 3.11 -19.57
C TYR A 144 -0.09 3.45 -19.22
N ALA A 145 0.89 2.65 -19.65
CA ALA A 145 2.31 2.95 -19.41
C ALA A 145 2.74 4.28 -20.06
N ALA A 146 2.25 4.57 -21.27
CA ALA A 146 2.55 5.82 -21.98
C ALA A 146 1.81 7.02 -21.35
N ALA A 147 0.54 6.85 -20.97
CA ALA A 147 -0.23 7.89 -20.27
C ALA A 147 0.35 8.21 -18.89
N ALA A 148 0.74 7.19 -18.12
CA ALA A 148 1.43 7.33 -16.84
C ALA A 148 2.72 8.16 -16.97
N GLN A 149 3.54 7.91 -18.00
CA GLN A 149 4.74 8.71 -18.27
C GLN A 149 4.41 10.18 -18.56
N LYS A 150 3.39 10.47 -19.40
CA LYS A 150 2.95 11.85 -19.67
C LYS A 150 2.43 12.57 -18.43
N VAL A 151 1.73 11.86 -17.54
CA VAL A 151 1.26 12.42 -16.26
C VAL A 151 2.45 12.68 -15.33
N ALA A 152 3.37 11.74 -15.17
CA ALA A 152 4.58 11.89 -14.34
C ALA A 152 5.55 12.98 -14.84
N GLN A 153 5.45 13.41 -16.10
CA GLN A 153 6.18 14.58 -16.63
C GLN A 153 5.53 15.93 -16.25
N ARG A 154 4.23 15.94 -15.93
CA ARG A 154 3.44 17.16 -15.64
C ARG A 154 3.12 17.34 -14.15
N PHE A 155 3.13 16.27 -13.36
CA PHE A 155 2.71 16.25 -11.96
C PHE A 155 3.72 15.52 -11.08
N ASP A 156 3.92 16.01 -9.84
CA ASP A 156 4.83 15.43 -8.85
C ASP A 156 4.45 13.99 -8.41
N ALA A 157 3.19 13.61 -8.58
CA ALA A 157 2.67 12.29 -8.23
C ALA A 157 1.61 11.82 -9.23
N LEU A 158 1.75 10.59 -9.71
CA LEU A 158 0.73 9.89 -10.48
C LEU A 158 -0.40 9.43 -9.54
N THR A 159 -1.62 9.85 -9.80
CA THR A 159 -2.84 9.42 -9.08
C THR A 159 -3.83 8.76 -10.04
N PRO A 160 -4.76 7.90 -9.57
CA PRO A 160 -5.74 7.24 -10.42
C PRO A 160 -6.60 8.24 -11.21
N ALA A 161 -7.05 9.32 -10.56
CA ALA A 161 -7.78 10.41 -11.18
C ALA A 161 -7.00 11.10 -12.31
N SER A 162 -5.69 11.35 -12.12
CA SER A 162 -4.85 11.96 -13.15
C SER A 162 -4.57 11.03 -14.34
N LEU A 163 -4.42 9.73 -14.11
CA LEU A 163 -4.30 8.74 -15.19
C LEU A 163 -5.62 8.64 -15.98
N LYS A 164 -6.75 8.54 -15.27
CA LYS A 164 -8.09 8.52 -15.84
C LYS A 164 -8.40 9.77 -16.67
N SER A 165 -8.02 10.96 -16.21
CA SER A 165 -8.24 12.19 -16.99
C SER A 165 -7.38 12.28 -18.26
N GLU A 166 -6.15 11.75 -18.23
CA GLU A 166 -5.30 11.63 -19.43
C GLU A 166 -5.90 10.62 -20.43
N MET A 167 -6.34 9.44 -19.95
CA MET A 167 -6.94 8.42 -20.81
C MET A 167 -8.26 8.86 -21.46
N LEU A 168 -9.02 9.74 -20.80
CA LEU A 168 -10.24 10.34 -21.34
C LEU A 168 -9.97 11.57 -22.22
N GLY A 169 -8.72 12.04 -22.34
CA GLY A 169 -8.38 13.28 -23.07
C GLY A 169 -8.91 14.57 -22.41
N ILE A 170 -9.28 14.50 -21.12
CA ILE A 170 -9.83 15.62 -20.33
C ILE A 170 -8.71 16.36 -19.57
N ALA A 171 -7.52 15.77 -19.46
CA ALA A 171 -6.37 16.42 -18.85
C ALA A 171 -6.12 17.81 -19.47
N PRO A 172 -5.96 18.87 -18.66
CA PRO A 172 -5.79 20.22 -19.19
C PRO A 172 -4.57 20.27 -20.10
N ALA A 173 -4.75 20.91 -21.26
CA ALA A 173 -3.63 21.29 -22.12
C ALA A 173 -2.58 22.04 -21.28
N GLU A 174 -1.29 21.82 -21.58
CA GLU A 174 -0.18 22.30 -20.76
C GLU A 174 -0.41 23.74 -20.30
N LEU A 175 -0.62 23.91 -19.00
CA LEU A 175 -0.56 25.21 -18.36
C LEU A 175 0.91 25.62 -18.37
N VAL A 176 1.36 26.12 -19.53
CA VAL A 176 2.63 26.80 -19.70
C VAL A 176 2.54 28.07 -18.85
N TRP A 177 2.97 27.96 -17.60
CA TRP A 177 3.20 29.10 -16.73
C TRP A 177 4.30 29.95 -17.37
N MET A 178 3.88 30.93 -18.16
CA MET A 178 4.71 31.98 -18.75
C MET A 178 5.28 32.87 -17.64
N GLY A 179 6.24 32.36 -16.87
CA GLY A 179 6.77 33.06 -15.70
C GLY A 179 7.76 32.27 -14.85
N GLY A 180 9.01 32.18 -15.30
CA GLY A 180 10.15 31.91 -14.41
C GLY A 180 11.07 30.76 -14.87
N PRO A 181 12.40 30.93 -14.82
CA PRO A 181 13.33 29.84 -15.11
C PRO A 181 13.29 28.79 -13.99
N ALA A 182 13.06 27.53 -14.35
CA ALA A 182 13.12 26.42 -13.41
C ALA A 182 14.49 26.39 -12.68
N PRO A 183 14.53 26.26 -11.34
CA PRO A 183 15.79 26.17 -10.62
C PRO A 183 16.52 24.88 -11.02
N LYS A 184 17.66 25.03 -11.70
CA LYS A 184 18.51 23.89 -12.10
C LYS A 184 19.01 23.16 -10.86
N ALA A 185 18.35 22.07 -10.49
CA ALA A 185 18.86 21.11 -9.54
C ALA A 185 20.20 20.55 -10.07
N ARG A 186 21.31 21.03 -9.51
CA ARG A 186 22.66 20.56 -9.85
C ARG A 186 22.74 19.05 -9.55
N ARG A 187 22.92 18.23 -10.59
CA ARG A 187 23.38 16.84 -10.42
C ARG A 187 24.77 16.87 -9.78
N GLY A 188 24.85 16.59 -8.48
CA GLY A 188 26.11 16.39 -7.78
C GLY A 188 26.73 15.06 -8.20
N SER A 189 27.79 15.09 -9.02
CA SER A 189 28.59 13.89 -9.32
C SER A 189 29.49 13.57 -8.13
N ALA A 190 29.09 12.62 -7.29
CA ALA A 190 29.94 12.07 -6.23
C ALA A 190 30.86 10.97 -6.80
N THR A 191 31.98 11.39 -7.41
CA THR A 191 33.10 10.48 -7.70
C THR A 191 33.82 10.13 -6.40
N GLY A 192 33.55 8.95 -5.84
CA GLY A 192 34.28 8.37 -4.71
C GLY A 192 34.88 7.02 -5.09
N SER A 193 36.21 6.91 -5.10
CA SER A 193 36.92 5.77 -5.69
C SER A 193 37.60 4.86 -4.66
N ALA A 194 37.36 3.55 -4.84
CA ALA A 194 38.27 2.42 -4.60
C ALA A 194 38.56 1.87 -3.19
N ARG A 195 38.90 0.56 -3.23
CA ARG A 195 39.43 -0.37 -2.20
C ARG A 195 38.34 -1.02 -1.32
N THR A 196 38.34 -2.34 -1.08
CA THR A 196 39.37 -3.38 -1.30
C THR A 196 38.73 -4.75 -1.62
N ALA A 197 39.53 -5.74 -2.08
CA ALA A 197 39.04 -7.02 -2.60
C ALA A 197 39.44 -8.26 -1.77
N LYS A 198 38.75 -9.40 -2.05
CA LYS A 198 39.00 -10.78 -1.54
C LYS A 198 38.57 -10.97 -0.05
N THR A 199 38.18 -12.15 0.45
CA THR A 199 38.46 -13.56 0.05
C THR A 199 37.24 -14.51 0.22
N ARG A 200 37.22 -15.62 -0.54
CA ARG A 200 36.39 -16.82 -0.24
C ARG A 200 36.96 -17.59 0.95
N ALA A 201 36.09 -18.15 1.79
CA ALA A 201 36.34 -19.41 2.51
C ALA A 201 35.00 -20.13 2.82
N PRO A 202 34.93 -21.48 2.76
CA PRO A 202 33.67 -22.23 2.92
C PRO A 202 33.43 -22.70 4.37
N ARG A 203 32.16 -22.92 4.76
CA ARG A 203 31.83 -23.72 5.96
C ARG A 203 30.67 -24.70 5.73
N LYS A 204 30.70 -25.75 6.54
CA LYS A 204 30.06 -27.07 6.37
C LYS A 204 28.55 -27.08 6.66
N ALA A 205 27.90 -28.18 6.26
CA ALA A 205 26.48 -28.47 6.46
C ALA A 205 26.15 -29.11 7.82
N SER A 206 24.84 -29.23 8.10
CA SER A 206 24.21 -29.96 9.22
C SER A 206 24.39 -29.31 10.61
N THR A 207 23.45 -29.31 11.55
CA THR A 207 22.03 -29.77 11.55
C THR A 207 21.10 -28.53 11.47
N SER A 208 19.78 -28.51 11.72
CA SER A 208 18.78 -29.53 12.09
C SER A 208 17.43 -29.22 11.41
N ARG A 209 16.32 -29.86 11.84
CA ARG A 209 14.95 -29.57 11.37
C ARG A 209 14.08 -28.95 12.47
N ALA A 210 14.20 -27.64 12.69
CA ALA A 210 13.01 -26.88 13.08
C ALA A 210 12.08 -26.85 11.85
N ARG A 211 10.82 -27.30 12.00
CA ARG A 211 9.83 -27.16 10.91
C ARG A 211 9.65 -25.67 10.64
N LYS A 212 10.16 -25.19 9.50
CA LYS A 212 9.88 -23.81 9.06
C LYS A 212 8.35 -23.67 8.94
N PRO A 213 7.73 -22.61 9.47
CA PRO A 213 6.33 -22.32 9.17
C PRO A 213 6.18 -22.27 7.64
N LYS A 214 5.08 -22.82 7.11
CA LYS A 214 4.85 -22.95 5.66
C LYS A 214 4.43 -21.62 5.04
N ILE A 215 5.30 -20.62 5.16
CA ILE A 215 5.13 -19.28 4.60
C ILE A 215 5.46 -19.37 3.11
N ARG A 216 4.43 -19.30 2.26
CA ARG A 216 4.58 -19.32 0.79
C ARG A 216 5.18 -18.01 0.26
N ASN A 217 4.79 -16.88 0.84
CA ASN A 217 5.13 -15.56 0.33
C ASN A 217 6.49 -15.10 0.85
N ARG A 218 7.36 -14.58 -0.04
CA ARG A 218 8.73 -14.18 0.30
C ARG A 218 8.77 -13.00 1.28
N TRP A 219 7.90 -12.02 1.09
CA TRP A 219 7.79 -10.83 1.95
C TRP A 219 7.32 -11.20 3.37
N ALA A 220 6.29 -12.05 3.49
CA ALA A 220 5.77 -12.51 4.77
C ALA A 220 6.85 -13.30 5.57
N PHE A 221 7.74 -14.03 4.88
CA PHE A 221 8.89 -14.67 5.52
C PHE A 221 9.94 -13.65 6.01
N ALA A 222 10.12 -12.53 5.30
CA ALA A 222 11.00 -11.45 5.76
C ALA A 222 10.47 -10.79 7.04
N ASN A 223 9.16 -10.55 7.15
CA ASN A 223 8.54 -9.99 8.36
C ASN A 223 8.57 -10.95 9.56
N TYR A 224 8.31 -12.25 9.35
CA TYR A 224 8.56 -13.28 10.37
C TYR A 224 10.01 -13.21 10.90
N MET A 225 10.99 -13.11 9.99
CA MET A 225 12.41 -13.03 10.36
C MET A 225 12.78 -11.70 11.05
N LYS A 226 12.13 -10.59 10.70
CA LYS A 226 12.29 -9.28 11.36
C LYS A 226 11.75 -9.33 12.80
N LYS A 227 10.51 -9.80 12.98
CA LYS A 227 9.84 -9.97 14.29
C LYS A 227 10.62 -10.93 15.20
N LYS A 228 11.06 -12.07 14.66
CA LYS A 228 11.87 -13.07 15.38
C LYS A 228 13.24 -12.57 15.83
N ARG A 229 13.84 -11.61 15.12
CA ARG A 229 15.08 -10.95 15.56
C ARG A 229 14.80 -9.97 16.69
N ALA A 230 13.75 -9.17 16.58
CA ALA A 230 13.34 -8.22 17.61
C ALA A 230 12.88 -8.89 18.93
N SER A 231 12.39 -10.13 18.88
CA SER A 231 12.03 -10.92 20.07
C SER A 231 13.20 -11.71 20.68
N ALA A 232 14.40 -11.63 20.08
CA ALA A 232 15.61 -12.35 20.52
C ALA A 232 16.73 -11.40 21.01
N SER A 233 16.40 -10.11 21.11
CA SER A 233 17.22 -9.00 21.61
C SER A 233 16.57 -8.39 22.83
#